data_AF-R6SSF8-F1
#
_entry.id   AF-R6SSF8-F1
#
_cell.length_a   1.000
_cell.length_b   1.000
_cell.length_c   1.000
_cell.angle_alpha   90.00
_cell.angle_beta   90.00
_cell.angle_gamma   90.00
#
_symmetry.space_group_name_H-M   'P 1'
#
loop_
_entity.id
_entity.type
_entity.pdbx_description
1 polymer ?
#
loop_
_entity_poly.entity_id
_entity_poly.type
_entity_poly.pdbx_seq_one_letter_code
_entity_poly.pdbx_strand_id
1 'polypeptide(L)'
;MKSTKKINAMLGRMLIVFLLVCLMLPLVVSCSQQSEIPDGYQYATCDGAYFRLFIPTQWKTTTESGISGGIYSAKENVTVSMIREREVHALDENSPDVSGVLEEKTTAEAETGAETETDQVAQETALHYAVLCGQEYETSMKRYKQTSLFRTVMGRRAAIRMEYSALVGETEYKYFQVYAKYKGYFYVFTYAAPTDYYQKRLEMAEEILGYVTFAQTPFEGKNNRQPNDGADAPDGMRLISGEDVAYRFYAPKSWKIDPNMGQSAVYFSAEDHSNISVSGHMPSEQNLTMGGYKDALLQEYEGTFDSFTLISDTSAEENQTDLTMDGKPAIRIVYDATLGGQAYRVDQTLILHGAMVYLITYTATPERFDDHTADLTAVLDAFRFR
;
A
#
# COMPACT_ATOMS: atom_id res chain seq x y z
N MET A 1 34.16 61.11 53.63
CA MET A 1 34.02 61.87 52.37
C MET A 1 34.13 60.88 51.22
N LYS A 2 33.00 60.64 50.51
CA LYS A 2 32.81 60.09 49.12
C LYS A 2 33.52 58.75 48.74
N SER A 3 32.95 57.79 48.00
CA SER A 3 31.71 57.70 47.23
C SER A 3 31.49 56.23 46.76
N THR A 4 30.33 55.68 47.12
CA THR A 4 29.32 54.97 46.29
C THR A 4 29.65 54.16 45.01
N LYS A 5 29.19 52.88 45.04
CA LYS A 5 28.35 52.10 44.07
C LYS A 5 28.74 51.97 42.57
N LYS A 6 28.72 50.73 42.04
CA LYS A 6 27.70 50.12 41.12
C LYS A 6 28.18 48.76 40.56
N ILE A 7 27.47 47.63 40.77
CA ILE A 7 26.39 46.95 39.99
C ILE A 7 26.89 45.82 39.06
N ASN A 8 26.21 44.67 39.22
CA ASN A 8 26.33 43.34 38.58
C ASN A 8 26.08 43.30 37.05
N ALA A 9 26.51 42.18 36.41
CA ALA A 9 25.68 41.16 35.73
C ALA A 9 26.16 40.68 34.33
N MET A 10 26.21 39.35 34.20
CA MET A 10 25.75 38.46 33.09
C MET A 10 26.10 38.68 31.60
N LEU A 11 26.38 37.54 30.95
CA LEU A 11 26.04 37.11 29.57
C LEU A 11 26.32 38.05 28.37
N GLY A 12 27.02 37.54 27.35
CA GLY A 12 26.96 38.14 26.01
C GLY A 12 27.85 37.47 24.96
N ARG A 13 27.22 36.91 23.92
CA ARG A 13 27.77 36.29 22.71
C ARG A 13 28.50 37.29 21.80
N MET A 14 29.11 36.74 20.72
CA MET A 14 29.55 37.40 19.45
C MET A 14 30.94 38.08 19.54
N LEU A 15 31.89 37.98 18.60
CA LEU A 15 31.83 37.93 17.14
C LEU A 15 33.29 37.83 16.55
N ILE A 16 33.50 37.13 15.40
CA ILE A 16 34.34 37.55 14.22
C ILE A 16 35.90 37.70 14.38
N VAL A 17 36.86 37.36 13.49
CA VAL A 17 36.95 36.82 12.10
C VAL A 17 38.43 36.52 11.73
N PHE A 18 38.63 35.48 10.91
CA PHE A 18 39.66 35.19 9.87
C PHE A 18 41.16 35.50 10.03
N LEU A 19 41.99 34.47 9.74
CA LEU A 19 42.84 34.32 8.53
C LEU A 19 43.35 32.86 8.51
N LEU A 20 43.13 32.01 7.49
CA LEU A 20 43.78 32.04 6.18
C LEU A 20 43.10 31.05 5.20
N VAL A 21 43.10 31.44 3.93
CA VAL A 21 42.38 30.86 2.79
C VAL A 21 43.07 29.61 2.23
N CYS A 22 42.34 28.50 2.15
CA CYS A 22 42.43 27.48 1.10
C CYS A 22 41.00 27.05 0.76
N LEU A 23 40.68 26.99 -0.54
CA LEU A 23 39.33 26.73 -1.06
C LEU A 23 38.66 25.53 -0.38
N MET A 24 37.59 25.79 0.39
CA MET A 24 36.62 24.79 0.82
C MET A 24 35.38 24.96 -0.06
N LEU A 25 35.34 24.24 -1.18
CA LEU A 25 34.08 23.70 -1.65
C LEU A 25 33.76 22.52 -0.73
N PRO A 26 32.78 22.60 0.18
CA PRO A 26 32.13 21.37 0.60
C PRO A 26 31.46 20.83 -0.66
N LEU A 27 32.05 19.76 -1.23
CA LEU A 27 31.26 18.74 -1.86
C LEU A 27 30.15 18.42 -0.86
N VAL A 28 28.98 18.99 -1.09
CA VAL A 28 27.73 18.52 -0.50
C VAL A 28 27.59 17.13 -1.11
N VAL A 29 28.17 16.14 -0.44
CA VAL A 29 27.80 14.75 -0.65
C VAL A 29 26.37 14.68 -0.16
N SER A 30 25.45 14.98 -1.08
CA SER A 30 24.07 14.57 -0.99
C SER A 30 24.11 13.04 -0.97
N CYS A 31 24.21 12.46 0.22
CA CYS A 31 23.96 11.04 0.43
C CYS A 31 22.45 10.79 0.26
N SER A 32 21.94 10.93 -0.96
CA SER A 32 20.81 10.14 -1.41
C SER A 32 21.37 8.74 -1.65
N GLN A 33 21.41 7.92 -0.60
CA GLN A 33 21.90 6.54 -0.69
C GLN A 33 20.85 5.70 -1.43
N GLN A 34 20.77 5.91 -2.75
CA GLN A 34 20.10 5.00 -3.64
C GLN A 34 20.92 3.71 -3.60
N SER A 35 20.35 2.64 -3.05
CA SER A 35 21.02 1.34 -3.00
C SER A 35 21.52 1.01 -4.40
N GLU A 36 22.81 0.67 -4.51
CA GLU A 36 23.34 0.13 -5.75
C GLU A 36 22.50 -1.09 -6.13
N ILE A 37 22.04 -1.13 -7.38
CA ILE A 37 21.24 -2.24 -7.88
C ILE A 37 22.18 -3.45 -7.94
N PRO A 38 21.84 -4.59 -7.32
CA PRO A 38 22.69 -5.78 -7.41
C PRO A 38 22.91 -6.22 -8.87
N ASP A 39 24.08 -6.79 -9.16
CA ASP A 39 24.40 -7.25 -10.51
C ASP A 39 23.39 -8.30 -11.01
N GLY A 40 22.81 -8.05 -12.19
CA GLY A 40 21.79 -8.92 -12.77
C GLY A 40 20.36 -8.66 -12.25
N TYR A 41 20.17 -7.68 -11.36
CA TYR A 41 18.87 -7.29 -10.82
C TYR A 41 18.35 -5.97 -11.40
N GLN A 42 17.07 -5.71 -11.17
CA GLN A 42 16.37 -4.48 -11.51
C GLN A 42 15.44 -4.07 -10.37
N TYR A 43 15.05 -2.80 -10.33
CA TYR A 43 14.04 -2.33 -9.39
C TYR A 43 12.68 -2.97 -9.67
N ALA A 44 12.05 -3.48 -8.61
CA ALA A 44 10.67 -3.93 -8.58
C ALA A 44 9.89 -3.18 -7.50
N THR A 45 10.24 -1.92 -7.29
CA THR A 45 9.67 -1.05 -6.26
C THR A 45 8.75 -0.04 -6.93
N CYS A 46 7.54 0.11 -6.44
CA CYS A 46 6.64 1.17 -6.87
C CYS A 46 7.09 2.52 -6.33
N ASP A 47 6.78 3.58 -7.07
CA ASP A 47 7.04 4.94 -6.63
C ASP A 47 6.34 5.23 -5.31
N GLY A 48 6.98 6.04 -4.45
CA GLY A 48 6.46 6.33 -3.11
C GLY A 48 6.76 5.27 -2.05
N ALA A 49 7.22 4.08 -2.43
CA ALA A 49 7.51 3.02 -1.46
C ALA A 49 8.76 3.31 -0.61
N TYR A 50 8.68 3.02 0.69
CA TYR A 50 9.77 3.24 1.66
C TYR A 50 10.62 1.99 1.89
N PHE A 51 10.78 1.20 0.83
CA PHE A 51 11.68 0.05 0.76
C PHE A 51 12.31 0.02 -0.64
N ARG A 52 13.30 -0.86 -0.84
CA ARG A 52 13.79 -1.23 -2.17
C ARG A 52 13.68 -2.74 -2.29
N LEU A 53 12.90 -3.16 -3.27
CA LEU A 53 12.78 -4.52 -3.75
C LEU A 53 13.49 -4.62 -5.11
N PHE A 54 14.32 -5.64 -5.23
CA PHE A 54 15.05 -5.97 -6.45
C PHE A 54 14.63 -7.35 -6.93
N ILE A 55 14.39 -7.50 -8.22
CA ILE A 55 14.17 -8.82 -8.85
C ILE A 55 15.19 -9.05 -9.96
N PRO A 56 15.50 -10.30 -10.33
CA PRO A 56 16.39 -10.55 -11.45
C PRO A 56 15.85 -9.94 -12.75
N THR A 57 16.75 -9.48 -13.62
CA THR A 57 16.43 -8.81 -14.90
C THR A 57 15.61 -9.67 -15.85
N GLN A 58 15.65 -10.99 -15.69
CA GLN A 58 14.85 -11.94 -16.46
C GLN A 58 13.37 -12.03 -16.02
N TRP A 59 13.01 -11.50 -14.84
CA TRP A 59 11.62 -11.44 -14.38
C TRP A 59 10.92 -10.20 -14.97
N LYS A 60 9.60 -10.27 -15.10
CA LYS A 60 8.79 -9.10 -15.45
C LYS A 60 8.35 -8.38 -14.17
N THR A 61 8.54 -7.07 -14.10
CA THR A 61 8.07 -6.25 -12.97
C THR A 61 6.55 -6.12 -12.95
N THR A 62 5.97 -5.95 -11.76
CA THR A 62 4.53 -5.69 -11.57
C THR A 62 4.23 -4.23 -11.20
N THR A 63 5.24 -3.37 -11.25
CA THR A 63 5.15 -1.97 -10.77
C THR A 63 4.17 -1.13 -11.56
N GLU A 64 3.97 -1.43 -12.85
CA GLU A 64 2.93 -0.82 -13.70
C GLU A 64 1.50 -1.10 -13.21
N SER A 65 1.34 -2.09 -12.32
CA SER A 65 0.07 -2.44 -11.66
C SER A 65 -0.05 -1.89 -10.24
N GLY A 66 0.88 -1.04 -9.80
CA GLY A 66 0.92 -0.50 -8.44
C GLY A 66 1.42 -1.49 -7.38
N ILE A 67 1.92 -2.66 -7.80
CA ILE A 67 2.45 -3.69 -6.88
C ILE A 67 3.96 -3.73 -7.00
N SER A 68 4.66 -3.50 -5.88
CA SER A 68 6.10 -3.72 -5.83
C SER A 68 6.37 -5.22 -5.87
N GLY A 69 6.91 -5.72 -6.98
CA GLY A 69 7.04 -7.15 -7.19
C GLY A 69 7.43 -7.53 -8.62
N GLY A 70 7.41 -8.83 -8.86
CA GLY A 70 7.69 -9.42 -10.15
C GLY A 70 7.08 -10.79 -10.33
N ILE A 71 6.92 -11.16 -11.60
CA ILE A 71 6.52 -12.49 -12.04
C ILE A 71 7.63 -13.12 -12.86
N TYR A 72 8.01 -14.36 -12.55
CA TYR A 72 9.05 -15.09 -13.26
C TYR A 72 8.64 -15.35 -14.71
N SER A 73 7.44 -15.90 -14.91
CA SER A 73 6.80 -16.03 -16.21
C SER A 73 5.30 -16.28 -16.04
N ALA A 74 4.50 -15.89 -17.04
CA ALA A 74 3.06 -16.16 -17.05
C ALA A 74 2.75 -17.68 -17.00
N LYS A 75 3.64 -18.52 -17.55
CA LYS A 75 3.46 -19.98 -17.58
C LYS A 75 3.69 -20.63 -16.22
N GLU A 76 4.76 -20.25 -15.53
CA GLU A 76 5.08 -20.84 -14.22
C GLU A 76 4.29 -20.16 -13.09
N ASN A 77 3.78 -18.95 -13.33
CA ASN A 77 3.06 -18.10 -12.39
C ASN A 77 3.70 -18.02 -10.99
N VAL A 78 5.02 -17.90 -10.98
CA VAL A 78 5.82 -17.71 -9.76
C VAL A 78 5.99 -16.22 -9.55
N THR A 79 5.63 -15.73 -8.36
CA THR A 79 5.62 -14.31 -8.03
C THR A 79 6.38 -14.00 -6.75
N VAL A 80 6.91 -12.78 -6.70
CA VAL A 80 7.34 -12.12 -5.47
C VAL A 80 6.65 -10.77 -5.39
N SER A 81 6.25 -10.37 -4.20
CA SER A 81 5.73 -9.02 -3.94
C SER A 81 6.15 -8.52 -2.58
N MET A 82 6.09 -7.21 -2.40
CA MET A 82 6.30 -6.58 -1.11
C MET A 82 5.29 -5.44 -0.94
N ILE A 83 4.62 -5.43 0.21
CA ILE A 83 3.68 -4.37 0.58
C ILE A 83 4.13 -3.69 1.86
N ARG A 84 3.59 -2.49 2.08
CA ARG A 84 3.74 -1.72 3.30
C ARG A 84 2.37 -1.31 3.80
N GLU A 85 2.06 -1.67 5.03
CA GLU A 85 0.78 -1.36 5.66
C GLU A 85 1.02 -0.56 6.94
N ARG A 86 0.17 0.44 7.18
CA ARG A 86 0.23 1.22 8.42
C ARG A 86 -0.31 0.35 9.56
N GLU A 87 0.34 0.39 10.70
CA GLU A 87 -0.24 -0.12 11.94
C GLU A 87 -1.43 0.77 12.33
N VAL A 88 -2.64 0.21 12.23
CA VAL A 88 -3.88 0.94 12.55
C VAL A 88 -4.28 0.77 14.02
N HIS A 89 -3.83 -0.31 14.66
CA HIS A 89 -4.09 -0.60 16.07
C HIS A 89 -2.82 -1.11 16.77
N ALA A 90 -2.58 -0.63 17.99
CA ALA A 90 -1.56 -1.19 18.87
C ALA A 90 -2.06 -2.51 19.46
N LEU A 91 -1.13 -3.40 19.81
CA LEU A 91 -1.46 -4.61 20.56
C LEU A 91 -2.18 -4.23 21.87
N ASP A 92 -3.28 -4.92 22.14
CA ASP A 92 -4.14 -4.72 23.30
C ASP A 92 -4.48 -6.07 23.96
N GLU A 93 -5.29 -6.03 25.01
CA GLU A 93 -5.72 -7.23 25.75
C GLU A 93 -6.58 -8.21 24.92
N ASN A 94 -7.09 -7.80 23.76
CA ASN A 94 -7.85 -8.64 22.85
C ASN A 94 -6.98 -9.24 21.73
N SER A 95 -5.70 -8.87 21.68
CA SER A 95 -4.76 -9.42 20.71
C SER A 95 -4.52 -10.91 21.00
N PRO A 96 -4.38 -11.75 19.96
CA PRO A 96 -4.23 -13.18 20.15
C PRO A 96 -2.97 -13.50 20.94
N ASP A 97 -3.07 -14.42 21.91
CA ASP A 97 -1.91 -14.91 22.65
C ASP A 97 -0.98 -15.68 21.69
N VAL A 98 0.21 -15.13 21.46
CA VAL A 98 1.23 -15.73 20.58
C VAL A 98 2.30 -16.51 21.34
N SER A 99 2.12 -16.72 22.64
CA SER A 99 3.07 -17.47 23.45
C SER A 99 3.19 -18.92 22.98
N GLY A 100 4.43 -19.36 22.70
CA GLY A 100 4.72 -20.73 22.27
C GLY A 100 4.27 -21.10 20.85
N VAL A 101 3.83 -20.14 20.02
CA VAL A 101 3.37 -20.41 18.64
C VAL A 101 4.54 -20.63 17.66
N LEU A 102 5.73 -20.09 17.97
CA LEU A 102 6.89 -20.18 17.10
C LEU A 102 7.58 -21.55 17.15
N GLU A 103 7.97 -22.07 15.99
CA GLU A 103 8.88 -23.21 15.87
C GLU A 103 10.33 -22.79 16.19
N GLU A 104 11.09 -23.65 16.86
CA GLU A 104 12.55 -23.54 16.91
C GLU A 104 13.15 -23.92 15.55
N LYS A 105 13.31 -22.92 14.68
CA LYS A 105 14.09 -23.01 13.44
C LYS A 105 15.11 -21.89 13.40
N THR A 106 16.39 -22.25 13.40
CA THR A 106 17.50 -21.31 13.19
C THR A 106 17.74 -21.17 11.69
N THR A 107 17.40 -20.03 11.11
CA THR A 107 17.95 -19.59 9.82
C THR A 107 19.29 -18.86 10.04
N ALA A 108 20.10 -18.77 8.99
CA ALA A 108 21.49 -18.30 9.01
C ALA A 108 21.68 -17.09 9.92
N GLU A 109 22.68 -17.20 10.80
CA GLU A 109 23.04 -16.22 11.83
C GLU A 109 23.01 -14.80 11.28
N ALA A 110 22.06 -14.00 11.75
CA ALA A 110 22.22 -12.56 11.72
C ALA A 110 23.56 -12.26 12.39
N GLU A 111 24.42 -11.43 11.77
CA GLU A 111 25.57 -10.88 12.47
C GLU A 111 25.06 -10.28 13.79
N THR A 112 25.43 -10.94 14.88
CA THR A 112 24.85 -10.76 16.21
C THR A 112 25.34 -9.45 16.80
N GLY A 113 24.74 -8.34 16.38
CA GLY A 113 24.54 -7.20 17.24
C GLY A 113 23.56 -7.59 18.35
N ALA A 114 23.81 -7.17 19.59
CA ALA A 114 22.87 -7.40 20.69
C ALA A 114 21.48 -6.87 20.29
N GLU A 115 20.45 -7.73 20.27
CA GLU A 115 19.07 -7.33 20.02
C GLU A 115 18.70 -6.24 21.03
N THR A 116 18.26 -5.08 20.54
CA THR A 116 17.77 -4.04 21.43
C THR A 116 16.38 -4.40 21.92
N GLU A 117 15.97 -3.87 23.08
CA GLU A 117 14.59 -3.99 23.56
C GLU A 117 13.55 -3.50 22.51
N THR A 118 13.96 -2.58 21.64
CA THR A 118 13.13 -2.09 20.52
C THR A 118 12.97 -3.15 19.41
N ASP A 119 14.01 -3.95 19.15
CA ASP A 119 13.97 -5.00 18.13
C ASP A 119 13.12 -6.19 18.59
N GLN A 120 13.15 -6.51 19.89
CA GLN A 120 12.31 -7.56 20.48
C GLN A 120 10.83 -7.21 20.41
N VAL A 121 10.45 -5.99 20.81
CA VAL A 121 9.07 -5.49 20.69
C VAL A 121 8.62 -5.50 19.23
N ALA A 122 9.46 -5.00 18.31
CA ALA A 122 9.13 -4.99 16.88
C ALA A 122 8.90 -6.40 16.32
N GLN A 123 9.69 -7.39 16.75
CA GLN A 123 9.54 -8.77 16.32
C GLN A 123 8.29 -9.43 16.91
N GLU A 124 7.96 -9.16 18.18
CA GLU A 124 6.73 -9.64 18.80
C GLU A 124 5.48 -9.02 18.16
N THR A 125 5.53 -7.73 17.81
CA THR A 125 4.44 -7.08 17.05
C THR A 125 4.31 -7.66 15.64
N ALA A 126 5.42 -7.97 14.97
CA ALA A 126 5.39 -8.66 13.68
C ALA A 126 4.82 -10.09 13.79
N LEU A 127 5.04 -10.78 14.92
CA LEU A 127 4.47 -12.10 15.19
C LEU A 127 2.95 -12.04 15.33
N HIS A 128 2.45 -11.13 16.15
CA HIS A 128 1.01 -10.92 16.28
C HIS A 128 0.36 -10.61 14.93
N TYR A 129 1.01 -9.77 14.12
CA TYR A 129 0.50 -9.44 12.79
C TYR A 129 0.45 -10.67 11.87
N ALA A 130 1.52 -11.49 11.85
CA ALA A 130 1.54 -12.72 11.08
C ALA A 130 0.43 -13.71 11.50
N VAL A 131 0.15 -13.82 12.81
CA VAL A 131 -0.92 -14.67 13.34
C VAL A 131 -2.30 -14.16 12.91
N LEU A 132 -2.55 -12.85 12.97
CA LEU A 132 -3.80 -12.25 12.49
C LEU A 132 -4.01 -12.50 10.99
N CYS A 133 -2.97 -12.31 10.17
CA CYS A 133 -3.05 -12.64 8.74
C CYS A 133 -3.33 -14.14 8.52
N GLY A 134 -2.69 -15.02 9.28
CA GLY A 134 -2.95 -16.46 9.23
C GLY A 134 -4.41 -16.83 9.54
N GLN A 135 -5.00 -16.21 10.57
CA GLN A 135 -6.42 -16.41 10.92
C GLN A 135 -7.35 -15.91 9.81
N GLU A 136 -7.06 -14.75 9.22
CA GLU A 136 -7.83 -14.24 8.08
C GLU A 136 -7.74 -15.19 6.88
N TYR A 137 -6.56 -15.72 6.58
CA TYR A 137 -6.36 -16.68 5.49
C TYR A 137 -7.08 -18.01 5.75
N GLU A 138 -7.14 -18.48 6.99
CA GLU A 138 -7.90 -19.68 7.34
C GLU A 138 -9.40 -19.52 7.03
N THR A 139 -9.95 -18.31 7.22
CA THR A 139 -11.36 -18.03 6.92
C THR A 139 -11.64 -17.75 5.44
N SER A 140 -10.68 -17.15 4.72
CA SER A 140 -10.90 -16.62 3.36
C SER A 140 -10.34 -17.52 2.25
N MET A 141 -9.28 -18.29 2.51
CA MET A 141 -8.59 -19.08 1.48
C MET A 141 -9.04 -20.55 1.46
N LYS A 142 -9.39 -21.05 0.28
CA LYS A 142 -9.76 -22.45 0.08
C LYS A 142 -8.56 -23.36 0.33
N ARG A 143 -8.76 -24.43 1.11
CA ARG A 143 -7.72 -25.42 1.47
C ARG A 143 -6.47 -24.78 2.09
N TYR A 144 -6.63 -23.70 2.85
CA TYR A 144 -5.55 -23.10 3.61
C TYR A 144 -4.93 -24.13 4.56
N LYS A 145 -3.60 -24.16 4.61
CA LYS A 145 -2.84 -24.94 5.57
C LYS A 145 -1.54 -24.23 5.91
N GLN A 146 -1.47 -23.66 7.11
CA GLN A 146 -0.19 -23.21 7.67
C GLN A 146 0.71 -24.42 7.90
N THR A 147 1.97 -24.30 7.52
CA THR A 147 2.99 -25.36 7.61
C THR A 147 4.13 -25.02 8.53
N SER A 148 4.48 -23.74 8.68
CA SER A 148 5.46 -23.28 9.66
C SER A 148 5.29 -21.80 10.02
N LEU A 149 5.76 -21.44 11.22
CA LEU A 149 5.88 -20.06 11.69
C LEU A 149 7.14 -19.93 12.56
N PHE A 150 8.11 -19.13 12.14
CA PHE A 150 9.41 -19.06 12.83
C PHE A 150 10.10 -17.70 12.65
N ARG A 151 11.12 -17.42 13.46
CA ARG A 151 11.89 -16.17 13.42
C ARG A 151 12.83 -16.17 12.20
N THR A 152 12.98 -15.01 11.56
CA THR A 152 13.91 -14.82 10.45
C THR A 152 14.41 -13.36 10.40
N VAL A 153 15.08 -13.00 9.31
CA VAL A 153 15.51 -11.64 9.02
C VAL A 153 14.97 -11.19 7.66
N MET A 154 14.56 -9.93 7.57
CA MET A 154 14.31 -9.23 6.31
C MET A 154 15.01 -7.87 6.36
N GLY A 155 15.84 -7.54 5.36
CA GLY A 155 16.53 -6.25 5.29
C GLY A 155 17.31 -5.88 6.56
N ARG A 156 18.02 -6.86 7.14
CA ARG A 156 18.77 -6.76 8.41
C ARG A 156 17.91 -6.44 9.64
N ARG A 157 16.60 -6.71 9.59
CA ARG A 157 15.69 -6.56 10.72
C ARG A 157 15.13 -7.90 11.15
N ALA A 158 14.93 -8.04 12.45
CA ALA A 158 14.17 -9.13 13.03
C ALA A 158 12.78 -9.20 12.37
N ALA A 159 12.40 -10.39 11.94
CA ALA A 159 11.18 -10.64 11.20
C ALA A 159 10.59 -12.01 11.58
N ILE A 160 9.37 -12.26 11.13
CA ILE A 160 8.67 -13.53 11.29
C ILE A 160 8.36 -14.08 9.91
N ARG A 161 8.63 -15.36 9.70
CA ARG A 161 8.28 -16.08 8.48
C ARG A 161 7.13 -17.03 8.73
N MET A 162 6.11 -16.95 7.89
CA MET A 162 5.02 -17.90 7.81
C MET A 162 5.08 -18.64 6.49
N GLU A 163 4.96 -19.96 6.52
CA GLU A 163 4.86 -20.79 5.31
C GLU A 163 3.53 -21.51 5.29
N TYR A 164 2.84 -21.51 4.16
CA TYR A 164 1.52 -22.11 4.02
C TYR A 164 1.23 -22.53 2.58
N SER A 165 0.14 -23.29 2.41
CA SER A 165 -0.43 -23.61 1.10
C SER A 165 -1.90 -23.21 1.05
N ALA A 166 -2.38 -22.87 -0.15
CA ALA A 166 -3.78 -22.61 -0.41
C ALA A 166 -4.13 -22.93 -1.87
N LEU A 167 -5.41 -23.17 -2.14
CA LEU A 167 -5.94 -23.35 -3.48
C LEU A 167 -6.41 -22.00 -4.04
N VAL A 168 -5.84 -21.57 -5.16
CA VAL A 168 -6.26 -20.36 -5.90
C VAL A 168 -6.74 -20.80 -7.28
N GLY A 169 -8.02 -20.55 -7.57
CA GLY A 169 -8.70 -21.18 -8.71
C GLY A 169 -8.62 -22.70 -8.62
N GLU A 170 -7.97 -23.33 -9.61
CA GLU A 170 -7.76 -24.77 -9.65
C GLU A 170 -6.32 -25.19 -9.25
N THR A 171 -5.45 -24.24 -8.92
CA THR A 171 -4.02 -24.50 -8.69
C THR A 171 -3.67 -24.41 -7.21
N GLU A 172 -2.96 -25.42 -6.70
CA GLU A 172 -2.45 -25.42 -5.33
C GLU A 172 -1.11 -24.69 -5.26
N TYR A 173 -1.12 -23.55 -4.57
CA TYR A 173 0.04 -22.71 -4.33
C TYR A 173 0.67 -23.01 -2.99
N LYS A 174 1.99 -22.80 -2.94
CA LYS A 174 2.76 -22.69 -1.72
C LYS A 174 3.29 -21.27 -1.59
N TYR A 175 3.36 -20.82 -0.35
CA TYR A 175 3.74 -19.47 0.01
C TYR A 175 4.78 -19.51 1.11
N PHE A 176 5.71 -18.56 1.07
CA PHE A 176 6.25 -18.02 2.30
C PHE A 176 6.03 -16.51 2.32
N GLN A 177 5.72 -16.01 3.51
CA GLN A 177 5.62 -14.59 3.78
C GLN A 177 6.54 -14.21 4.91
N VAL A 178 7.18 -13.04 4.79
CA VAL A 178 8.08 -12.50 5.82
C VAL A 178 7.58 -11.14 6.27
N TYR A 179 7.29 -11.07 7.57
CA TYR A 179 6.68 -9.95 8.26
C TYR A 179 7.74 -9.21 9.07
N ALA A 180 7.93 -7.93 8.80
CA ALA A 180 8.81 -7.07 9.59
C ALA A 180 8.10 -5.79 10.01
N LYS A 181 8.39 -5.36 11.25
CA LYS A 181 7.94 -4.08 11.79
C LYS A 181 9.05 -3.04 11.65
N TYR A 182 8.74 -1.89 11.07
CA TYR A 182 9.67 -0.77 11.01
C TYR A 182 8.96 0.59 10.98
N LYS A 183 9.34 1.50 11.89
CA LYS A 183 8.85 2.89 11.97
C LYS A 183 7.32 3.03 11.87
N GLY A 184 6.57 2.19 12.58
CA GLY A 184 5.10 2.26 12.60
C GLY A 184 4.41 1.54 11.43
N TYR A 185 5.15 0.88 10.55
CA TYR A 185 4.60 0.13 9.42
C TYR A 185 4.95 -1.36 9.49
N PHE A 186 4.02 -2.19 9.05
CA PHE A 186 4.29 -3.57 8.69
C PHE A 186 4.75 -3.64 7.25
N TYR A 187 5.76 -4.46 7.01
CA TYR A 187 6.23 -4.78 5.68
C TYR A 187 6.09 -6.28 5.51
N VAL A 188 5.43 -6.68 4.42
CA VAL A 188 5.17 -8.09 4.12
C VAL A 188 5.77 -8.41 2.77
N PHE A 189 6.83 -9.21 2.77
CA PHE A 189 7.34 -9.84 1.57
C PHE A 189 6.57 -11.14 1.34
N THR A 190 6.10 -11.39 0.13
CA THR A 190 5.39 -12.61 -0.24
C THR A 190 6.09 -13.27 -1.41
N TYR A 191 6.42 -14.56 -1.26
CA TYR A 191 6.75 -15.45 -2.36
C TYR A 191 5.59 -16.42 -2.56
N ALA A 192 5.11 -16.53 -3.80
CA ALA A 192 4.05 -17.47 -4.16
C ALA A 192 4.43 -18.26 -5.41
N ALA A 193 4.18 -19.56 -5.40
CA ALA A 193 4.39 -20.40 -6.56
C ALA A 193 3.43 -21.60 -6.56
N PRO A 194 3.00 -22.08 -7.74
CA PRO A 194 2.37 -23.39 -7.83
C PRO A 194 3.29 -24.45 -7.25
N THR A 195 2.70 -25.49 -6.65
CA THR A 195 3.44 -26.53 -5.91
C THR A 195 4.59 -27.14 -6.74
N ASP A 196 4.40 -27.33 -8.04
CA ASP A 196 5.39 -27.89 -8.96
C ASP A 196 6.60 -26.99 -9.25
N TYR A 197 6.48 -25.70 -8.94
CA TYR A 197 7.52 -24.68 -9.19
C TYR A 197 8.11 -24.10 -7.90
N TYR A 198 7.45 -24.27 -6.76
CA TYR A 198 7.89 -23.70 -5.48
C TYR A 198 9.35 -24.04 -5.15
N GLN A 199 9.69 -25.33 -5.06
CA GLN A 199 11.06 -25.71 -4.71
C GLN A 199 12.08 -25.34 -5.81
N LYS A 200 11.65 -25.25 -7.07
CA LYS A 200 12.52 -24.92 -8.21
C LYS A 200 12.94 -23.45 -8.23
N ARG A 201 12.15 -22.57 -7.60
CA ARG A 201 12.39 -21.12 -7.58
C ARG A 201 12.63 -20.56 -6.17
N LEU A 202 12.54 -21.40 -5.14
CA LEU A 202 12.74 -21.01 -3.75
C LEU A 202 14.07 -20.30 -3.53
N GLU A 203 15.19 -20.87 -4.00
CA GLU A 203 16.53 -20.27 -3.83
C GLU A 203 16.60 -18.84 -4.39
N MET A 204 15.98 -18.60 -5.54
CA MET A 204 15.91 -17.28 -6.16
C MET A 204 15.04 -16.31 -5.36
N ALA A 205 13.95 -16.80 -4.74
CA ALA A 205 13.11 -15.98 -3.87
C ALA A 205 13.81 -15.62 -2.56
N GLU A 206 14.60 -16.53 -1.99
CA GLU A 206 15.45 -16.24 -0.82
C GLU A 206 16.52 -15.19 -1.16
N GLU A 207 17.11 -15.27 -2.35
CA GLU A 207 18.09 -14.28 -2.82
C GLU A 207 17.45 -12.89 -2.96
N ILE A 208 16.25 -12.81 -3.56
CA ILE A 208 15.46 -11.57 -3.66
C ILE A 208 15.17 -11.00 -2.26
N LEU A 209 14.71 -11.83 -1.33
CA LEU A 209 14.47 -11.43 0.06
C LEU A 209 15.74 -10.86 0.72
N GLY A 210 16.90 -11.45 0.43
CA GLY A 210 18.21 -11.01 0.91
C GLY A 210 18.60 -9.60 0.45
N TYR A 211 18.11 -9.15 -0.71
CA TYR A 211 18.36 -7.80 -1.23
C TYR A 211 17.35 -6.75 -0.78
N VAL A 212 16.31 -7.13 -0.04
CA VAL A 212 15.33 -6.16 0.49
C VAL A 212 16.03 -5.16 1.40
N THR A 213 15.77 -3.87 1.18
CA THR A 213 16.24 -2.81 2.08
C THR A 213 15.10 -1.87 2.47
N PHE A 214 15.12 -1.39 3.71
CA PHE A 214 14.19 -0.35 4.15
C PHE A 214 14.80 1.03 3.89
N ALA A 215 14.01 1.95 3.36
CA ALA A 215 14.45 3.29 3.02
C ALA A 215 13.81 4.34 3.94
N GLN A 216 14.52 5.45 4.15
CA GLN A 216 13.96 6.61 4.85
C GLN A 216 13.25 7.58 3.91
N THR A 217 13.58 7.52 2.61
CA THR A 217 12.95 8.32 1.56
C THR A 217 12.17 7.41 0.61
N PRO A 218 11.06 7.91 0.05
CA PRO A 218 10.30 7.17 -0.95
C PRO A 218 11.19 6.80 -2.15
N PHE A 219 10.85 5.71 -2.82
CA PHE A 219 11.46 5.36 -4.09
C PHE A 219 10.95 6.29 -5.19
N GLU A 220 11.87 6.80 -6.01
CA GLU A 220 11.58 7.63 -7.18
C GLU A 220 12.10 6.88 -8.43
N GLY A 221 11.19 6.21 -9.14
CA GLY A 221 11.48 5.41 -10.33
C GLY A 221 11.84 6.25 -11.56
N LYS A 222 12.43 5.59 -12.57
CA LYS A 222 13.02 6.24 -13.76
C LYS A 222 12.02 6.89 -14.74
N ASN A 223 10.71 6.77 -14.53
CA ASN A 223 9.70 7.35 -15.44
C ASN A 223 8.81 8.43 -14.83
N ASN A 224 9.08 8.88 -13.60
CA ASN A 224 8.32 10.00 -13.04
C ASN A 224 9.05 11.30 -13.29
N ARG A 225 8.75 11.91 -14.44
CA ARG A 225 8.71 13.36 -14.51
C ARG A 225 7.67 13.78 -13.46
N GLN A 226 8.10 14.17 -12.26
CA GLN A 226 7.20 14.70 -11.25
C GLN A 226 6.43 15.90 -11.85
N PRO A 227 5.10 15.84 -11.97
CA PRO A 227 4.30 17.05 -11.98
C PRO A 227 4.24 17.56 -10.55
N ASN A 228 4.41 18.86 -10.41
CA ASN A 228 4.73 19.55 -9.16
C ASN A 228 3.58 19.46 -8.16
N ASP A 229 3.88 18.96 -6.96
CA ASP A 229 2.91 18.69 -5.89
C ASP A 229 2.22 19.98 -5.42
N GLY A 230 0.90 20.07 -5.67
CA GLY A 230 0.03 21.14 -5.17
C GLY A 230 -0.02 22.41 -6.01
N ALA A 231 0.90 22.62 -6.96
CA ALA A 231 0.80 23.72 -7.93
C ALA A 231 -0.18 23.43 -9.08
N ASP A 232 -0.40 22.14 -9.38
CA ASP A 232 -1.26 21.67 -10.48
C ASP A 232 -2.60 21.07 -9.99
N ALA A 233 -2.94 21.19 -8.70
CA ALA A 233 -4.25 20.78 -8.22
C ALA A 233 -5.33 21.62 -8.91
N PRO A 234 -6.40 21.02 -9.47
CA PRO A 234 -7.47 21.80 -10.09
C PRO A 234 -8.00 22.87 -9.13
N ASP A 235 -8.40 24.02 -9.69
CA ASP A 235 -8.91 25.15 -8.92
C ASP A 235 -10.02 24.70 -7.96
N GLY A 236 -9.89 25.07 -6.68
CA GLY A 236 -10.85 24.70 -5.63
C GLY A 236 -10.66 23.31 -5.03
N MET A 237 -9.75 22.48 -5.55
CA MET A 237 -9.46 21.14 -5.03
C MET A 237 -8.16 21.08 -4.22
N ARG A 238 -8.02 20.00 -3.45
CA ARG A 238 -6.78 19.61 -2.77
C ARG A 238 -6.49 18.14 -3.05
N LEU A 239 -5.22 17.79 -3.08
CA LEU A 239 -4.78 16.40 -3.10
C LEU A 239 -5.16 15.73 -1.77
N ILE A 240 -5.80 14.56 -1.85
CA ILE A 240 -6.21 13.72 -0.71
C ILE A 240 -5.28 12.52 -0.59
N SER A 241 -5.02 11.84 -1.72
CA SER A 241 -4.15 10.66 -1.77
C SER A 241 -2.70 10.97 -1.39
N GLY A 242 -2.09 10.04 -0.69
CA GLY A 242 -0.66 10.03 -0.41
C GLY A 242 0.19 9.76 -1.64
N GLU A 243 1.50 9.82 -1.44
CA GLU A 243 2.49 9.42 -2.44
C GLU A 243 2.61 7.90 -2.58
N ASP A 244 2.07 7.14 -1.63
CA ASP A 244 2.19 5.69 -1.52
C ASP A 244 1.09 4.89 -2.23
N VAL A 245 0.21 5.57 -2.97
CA VAL A 245 -0.83 4.96 -3.80
C VAL A 245 -0.60 5.27 -5.28
N ALA A 246 -1.00 4.36 -6.17
CA ALA A 246 -0.76 4.46 -7.61
C ALA A 246 -1.61 5.54 -8.33
N TYR A 247 -2.32 6.38 -7.58
CA TYR A 247 -3.21 7.40 -8.11
C TYR A 247 -3.03 8.75 -7.41
N ARG A 248 -3.60 9.78 -8.03
CA ARG A 248 -3.83 11.10 -7.46
C ARG A 248 -5.34 11.31 -7.34
N PHE A 249 -5.81 11.32 -6.12
CA PHE A 249 -7.19 11.62 -5.75
C PHE A 249 -7.26 13.05 -5.25
N TYR A 250 -7.97 13.90 -5.98
CA TYR A 250 -8.27 15.27 -5.58
C TYR A 250 -9.73 15.38 -5.15
N ALA A 251 -10.00 16.24 -4.19
CA ALA A 251 -11.37 16.56 -3.77
C ALA A 251 -11.53 18.05 -3.46
N PRO A 252 -12.76 18.60 -3.53
CA PRO A 252 -13.01 20.00 -3.19
C PRO A 252 -12.52 20.33 -1.77
N LYS A 253 -11.95 21.52 -1.59
CA LYS A 253 -11.43 21.99 -0.28
C LYS A 253 -12.53 22.13 0.78
N SER A 254 -13.79 22.26 0.36
CA SER A 254 -14.97 22.32 1.24
C SER A 254 -15.28 20.99 1.92
N TRP A 255 -14.91 19.86 1.30
CA TRP A 255 -15.11 18.54 1.87
C TRP A 255 -14.07 18.27 2.96
N LYS A 256 -14.37 17.36 3.87
CA LYS A 256 -13.50 16.98 4.99
C LYS A 256 -12.87 15.62 4.72
N ILE A 257 -11.62 15.43 5.13
CA ILE A 257 -10.96 14.12 5.04
C ILE A 257 -11.66 13.18 6.02
N ASP A 258 -12.01 11.98 5.56
CA ASP A 258 -12.60 10.97 6.41
C ASP A 258 -11.56 10.51 7.47
N PRO A 259 -11.86 10.59 8.76
CA PRO A 259 -10.89 10.24 9.80
C PRO A 259 -10.60 8.73 9.88
N ASN A 260 -11.49 7.88 9.37
CA ASN A 260 -11.39 6.42 9.41
C ASN A 260 -10.71 5.87 8.15
N MET A 261 -11.00 6.44 6.99
CA MET A 261 -10.42 6.03 5.70
C MET A 261 -9.22 6.90 5.25
N GLY A 262 -8.95 8.00 5.96
CA GLY A 262 -7.77 8.83 5.77
C GLY A 262 -7.61 9.36 4.34
N GLN A 263 -6.43 9.14 3.75
CA GLN A 263 -6.03 9.67 2.44
C GLN A 263 -6.73 8.99 1.24
N SER A 264 -7.76 8.19 1.50
CA SER A 264 -8.54 7.50 0.48
C SER A 264 -10.02 7.88 0.49
N ALA A 265 -10.48 8.77 1.38
CA ALA A 265 -11.86 9.25 1.33
C ALA A 265 -12.05 10.67 1.87
N VAL A 266 -13.11 11.31 1.39
CA VAL A 266 -13.65 12.56 1.91
C VAL A 266 -15.14 12.44 2.16
N TYR A 267 -15.65 13.20 3.11
CA TYR A 267 -17.09 13.36 3.37
C TYR A 267 -17.46 14.85 3.38
N PHE A 268 -18.72 15.16 3.09
CA PHE A 268 -19.18 16.54 2.98
C PHE A 268 -19.32 17.20 4.36
N SER A 269 -20.21 16.71 5.22
CA SER A 269 -20.38 17.21 6.60
C SER A 269 -20.92 16.16 7.58
N ALA A 270 -21.13 16.56 8.84
CA ALA A 270 -21.73 15.65 9.83
C ALA A 270 -23.25 15.52 9.67
N GLU A 271 -23.88 16.51 9.03
CA GLU A 271 -25.31 16.60 8.75
C GLU A 271 -25.68 16.06 7.36
N ASP A 272 -24.68 15.98 6.48
CA ASP A 272 -24.77 15.41 5.14
C ASP A 272 -23.62 14.41 4.96
N HIS A 273 -23.99 13.14 5.11
CA HIS A 273 -23.09 11.99 5.10
C HIS A 273 -22.64 11.58 3.69
N SER A 274 -22.86 12.43 2.69
CA SER A 274 -22.32 12.23 1.35
C SER A 274 -20.80 12.11 1.39
N ASN A 275 -20.25 11.08 0.74
CA ASN A 275 -18.81 10.81 0.75
C ASN A 275 -18.32 10.29 -0.59
N ILE A 276 -17.04 10.53 -0.88
CA ILE A 276 -16.32 9.98 -2.03
C ILE A 276 -15.09 9.24 -1.51
N SER A 277 -14.95 7.98 -1.88
CA SER A 277 -13.81 7.13 -1.52
C SER A 277 -13.15 6.49 -2.73
N VAL A 278 -11.89 6.10 -2.58
CA VAL A 278 -11.12 5.34 -3.57
C VAL A 278 -10.59 4.08 -2.92
N SER A 279 -10.89 2.93 -3.50
CA SER A 279 -10.34 1.63 -3.09
C SER A 279 -9.71 0.91 -4.27
N GLY A 280 -8.72 0.06 -4.01
CA GLY A 280 -8.03 -0.74 -5.02
C GLY A 280 -8.14 -2.21 -4.65
N HIS A 281 -8.58 -3.02 -5.60
CA HIS A 281 -8.83 -4.45 -5.43
C HIS A 281 -8.03 -5.26 -6.43
N MET A 282 -7.45 -6.36 -5.96
CA MET A 282 -6.89 -7.37 -6.85
C MET A 282 -8.02 -8.36 -7.20
N PRO A 283 -8.37 -8.54 -8.47
CA PRO A 283 -9.33 -9.56 -8.85
C PRO A 283 -8.88 -10.95 -8.36
N SER A 284 -9.79 -11.71 -7.76
CA SER A 284 -9.52 -13.06 -7.25
C SER A 284 -9.30 -14.10 -8.35
N GLU A 285 -9.72 -13.79 -9.58
CA GLU A 285 -9.60 -14.65 -10.76
C GLU A 285 -8.58 -14.09 -11.76
N GLN A 286 -7.77 -14.98 -12.33
CA GLN A 286 -6.85 -14.62 -13.41
C GLN A 286 -7.63 -14.38 -14.71
N ASN A 287 -7.28 -13.31 -15.43
CA ASN A 287 -7.89 -12.92 -16.72
C ASN A 287 -9.36 -12.47 -16.64
N LEU A 288 -9.84 -12.04 -15.46
CA LEU A 288 -11.15 -11.45 -15.36
C LEU A 288 -11.23 -10.20 -16.27
N THR A 289 -12.20 -10.21 -17.19
CA THR A 289 -12.47 -9.05 -18.03
C THR A 289 -13.14 -7.95 -17.20
N MET A 290 -13.11 -6.71 -17.66
CA MET A 290 -13.75 -5.61 -16.94
C MET A 290 -15.27 -5.83 -16.82
N GLY A 291 -15.91 -6.38 -17.86
CA GLY A 291 -17.29 -6.84 -17.79
C GLY A 291 -17.50 -7.96 -16.76
N GLY A 292 -16.62 -8.97 -16.75
CA GLY A 292 -16.67 -10.07 -15.77
C GLY A 292 -16.48 -9.60 -14.32
N TYR A 293 -15.62 -8.60 -14.09
CA TYR A 293 -15.46 -7.98 -12.76
C TYR A 293 -16.74 -7.28 -12.33
N LYS A 294 -17.36 -6.49 -13.23
CA LYS A 294 -18.64 -5.84 -12.94
C LYS A 294 -19.70 -6.87 -12.57
N ASP A 295 -19.83 -7.95 -13.34
CA ASP A 295 -20.86 -8.97 -13.09
C ASP A 295 -20.65 -9.67 -11.75
N ALA A 296 -19.40 -10.03 -11.42
CA ALA A 296 -19.07 -10.60 -10.11
C ALA A 296 -19.37 -9.64 -8.95
N LEU A 297 -19.05 -8.35 -9.12
CA LEU A 297 -19.31 -7.31 -8.13
C LEU A 297 -20.82 -7.10 -7.90
N LEU A 298 -21.61 -7.06 -8.97
CA LEU A 298 -23.07 -6.93 -8.88
C LEU A 298 -23.68 -8.14 -8.16
N GLN A 299 -23.19 -9.35 -8.43
CA GLN A 299 -23.63 -10.56 -7.73
C GLN A 299 -23.29 -10.50 -6.23
N GLU A 300 -22.11 -10.00 -5.86
CA GLU A 300 -21.72 -9.81 -4.46
C GLU A 300 -22.64 -8.80 -3.75
N TYR A 301 -22.95 -7.68 -4.41
CA TYR A 301 -23.84 -6.65 -3.87
C TYR A 301 -25.27 -7.17 -3.65
N GLU A 302 -25.80 -7.95 -4.58
CA GLU A 302 -27.11 -8.62 -4.43
C GLU A 302 -27.16 -9.55 -3.22
N GLY A 303 -26.03 -10.16 -2.84
CA GLY A 303 -25.93 -11.03 -1.66
C GLY A 303 -25.64 -10.30 -0.34
N THR A 304 -25.16 -9.05 -0.40
CA THR A 304 -24.64 -8.32 0.77
C THR A 304 -25.63 -7.29 1.31
N PHE A 305 -26.33 -6.56 0.43
CA PHE A 305 -27.25 -5.51 0.84
C PHE A 305 -28.62 -6.05 1.23
N ASP A 306 -29.29 -5.39 2.19
CA ASP A 306 -30.67 -5.70 2.58
C ASP A 306 -31.64 -5.54 1.38
N SER A 307 -31.31 -4.59 0.51
CA SER A 307 -31.94 -4.42 -0.81
C SER A 307 -30.92 -3.85 -1.79
N PHE A 308 -30.96 -4.29 -3.05
CA PHE A 308 -30.11 -3.76 -4.12
C PHE A 308 -30.94 -3.51 -5.38
N THR A 309 -30.71 -2.40 -6.06
CA THR A 309 -31.35 -2.09 -7.36
C THR A 309 -30.38 -1.32 -8.23
N LEU A 310 -29.89 -1.95 -9.30
CA LEU A 310 -29.10 -1.29 -10.32
C LEU A 310 -29.98 -0.28 -11.09
N ILE A 311 -29.55 0.98 -11.14
CA ILE A 311 -30.24 2.08 -11.84
C ILE A 311 -29.70 2.21 -13.26
N SER A 312 -28.37 2.23 -13.39
CA SER A 312 -27.70 2.37 -14.68
C SER A 312 -26.29 1.84 -14.61
N ASP A 313 -25.77 1.38 -15.74
CA ASP A 313 -24.39 1.02 -15.91
C ASP A 313 -23.84 1.43 -17.28
N THR A 314 -22.52 1.49 -17.37
CA THR A 314 -21.83 1.56 -18.66
C THR A 314 -21.75 0.16 -19.24
N SER A 315 -22.17 -0.01 -20.49
CA SER A 315 -21.96 -1.26 -21.21
C SER A 315 -20.47 -1.48 -21.44
N ALA A 316 -19.99 -2.69 -21.15
CA ALA A 316 -18.63 -3.10 -21.46
C ALA A 316 -18.66 -4.46 -22.17
N GLU A 317 -17.97 -4.54 -23.30
CA GLU A 317 -17.69 -5.81 -23.97
C GLU A 317 -16.21 -6.14 -23.77
N GLU A 318 -15.93 -7.24 -23.06
CA GLU A 318 -14.59 -7.64 -22.63
C GLU A 318 -13.89 -6.55 -21.79
N ASN A 319 -13.05 -5.73 -22.45
CA ASN A 319 -12.28 -4.61 -21.88
C ASN A 319 -12.49 -3.30 -22.63
N GLN A 320 -13.49 -3.23 -23.52
CA GLN A 320 -13.85 -2.02 -24.24
C GLN A 320 -15.09 -1.41 -23.61
N THR A 321 -15.00 -0.10 -23.38
CA THR A 321 -16.06 0.72 -22.80
C THR A 321 -15.94 2.10 -23.44
N ASP A 322 -17.08 2.74 -23.68
CA ASP A 322 -17.14 4.12 -24.21
C ASP A 322 -16.72 5.16 -23.16
N LEU A 323 -16.64 4.76 -21.90
CA LEU A 323 -16.14 5.58 -20.81
C LEU A 323 -14.65 5.31 -20.61
N THR A 324 -13.86 6.39 -20.64
CA THR A 324 -12.47 6.35 -20.25
C THR A 324 -12.21 7.35 -19.13
N MET A 325 -11.30 6.98 -18.22
CA MET A 325 -10.78 7.90 -17.22
C MET A 325 -9.25 7.83 -17.25
N ASP A 326 -8.62 9.00 -17.41
CA ASP A 326 -7.17 9.12 -17.63
C ASP A 326 -6.66 8.23 -18.79
N GLY A 327 -7.46 8.15 -19.87
CA GLY A 327 -7.18 7.32 -21.04
C GLY A 327 -7.28 5.81 -20.81
N LYS A 328 -7.78 5.36 -19.65
CA LYS A 328 -7.99 3.94 -19.32
C LYS A 328 -9.48 3.56 -19.43
N PRO A 329 -9.81 2.33 -19.83
CA PRO A 329 -11.18 1.83 -19.81
C PRO A 329 -11.78 1.93 -18.40
N ALA A 330 -13.00 2.47 -18.30
CA ALA A 330 -13.73 2.59 -17.05
C ALA A 330 -15.18 2.12 -17.20
N ILE A 331 -15.75 1.54 -16.16
CA ILE A 331 -17.19 1.27 -16.07
C ILE A 331 -17.74 2.14 -14.97
N ARG A 332 -18.86 2.81 -15.20
CA ARG A 332 -19.63 3.47 -14.14
C ARG A 332 -20.93 2.72 -13.90
N ILE A 333 -21.22 2.43 -12.64
CA ILE A 333 -22.49 1.84 -12.18
C ILE A 333 -23.15 2.78 -11.18
N VAL A 334 -24.46 2.91 -11.24
CA VAL A 334 -25.27 3.67 -10.29
C VAL A 334 -26.36 2.76 -9.78
N TYR A 335 -26.52 2.67 -8.47
CA TYR A 335 -27.48 1.78 -7.84
C TYR A 335 -28.05 2.36 -6.55
N ASP A 336 -29.24 1.90 -6.18
CA ASP A 336 -29.81 2.06 -4.84
C ASP A 336 -29.51 0.82 -4.02
N ALA A 337 -29.12 1.02 -2.76
CA ALA A 337 -28.89 -0.06 -1.80
C ALA A 337 -29.39 0.31 -0.40
N THR A 338 -29.81 -0.70 0.37
CA THR A 338 -30.10 -0.56 1.81
C THR A 338 -29.13 -1.40 2.61
N LEU A 339 -28.55 -0.81 3.66
CA LEU A 339 -27.66 -1.50 4.59
C LEU A 339 -27.98 -1.06 6.02
N GLY A 340 -28.28 -2.02 6.90
CA GLY A 340 -28.59 -1.72 8.29
C GLY A 340 -29.84 -0.85 8.45
N GLY A 341 -30.80 -0.99 7.53
CA GLY A 341 -32.04 -0.20 7.50
C GLY A 341 -31.89 1.24 6.98
N GLN A 342 -30.70 1.66 6.54
CA GLN A 342 -30.47 2.96 5.92
C GLN A 342 -30.38 2.82 4.39
N ALA A 343 -31.12 3.67 3.68
CA ALA A 343 -31.09 3.71 2.22
C ALA A 343 -29.98 4.64 1.70
N TYR A 344 -29.34 4.21 0.63
CA TYR A 344 -28.26 4.92 -0.06
C TYR A 344 -28.47 4.87 -1.57
N ARG A 345 -28.01 5.93 -2.24
CA ARG A 345 -27.72 5.91 -3.67
C ARG A 345 -26.22 6.02 -3.86
N VAL A 346 -25.69 5.15 -4.71
CA VAL A 346 -24.25 5.00 -4.92
C VAL A 346 -23.93 5.16 -6.38
N ASP A 347 -22.89 5.93 -6.66
CA ASP A 347 -22.23 6.02 -7.96
C ASP A 347 -20.82 5.46 -7.84
N GLN A 348 -20.51 4.41 -8.59
CA GLN A 348 -19.24 3.74 -8.50
C GLN A 348 -18.59 3.64 -9.89
N THR A 349 -17.38 4.17 -10.00
CA THR A 349 -16.55 4.09 -11.21
C THR A 349 -15.42 3.10 -10.99
N LEU A 350 -15.41 2.04 -11.81
CA LEU A 350 -14.41 0.98 -11.87
C LEU A 350 -13.37 1.31 -12.94
N ILE A 351 -12.09 1.19 -12.63
CA ILE A 351 -11.00 1.39 -13.60
C ILE A 351 -9.98 0.28 -13.52
N LEU A 352 -9.61 -0.27 -14.68
CA LEU A 352 -8.47 -1.18 -14.78
C LEU A 352 -7.18 -0.37 -14.84
N HIS A 353 -6.27 -0.63 -13.90
CA HIS A 353 -4.91 -0.12 -14.01
C HIS A 353 -3.92 -1.22 -13.60
N GLY A 354 -3.26 -1.77 -14.63
CA GLY A 354 -2.45 -2.98 -14.51
C GLY A 354 -3.31 -4.17 -14.10
N ALA A 355 -2.91 -4.87 -13.04
CA ALA A 355 -3.63 -6.03 -12.47
C ALA A 355 -4.69 -5.66 -11.41
N MET A 356 -4.86 -4.37 -11.09
CA MET A 356 -5.79 -3.92 -10.05
C MET A 356 -7.03 -3.26 -10.68
N VAL A 357 -8.17 -3.43 -10.02
CA VAL A 357 -9.39 -2.66 -10.26
C VAL A 357 -9.53 -1.61 -9.17
N TYR A 358 -9.59 -0.35 -9.58
CA TYR A 358 -9.82 0.77 -8.68
C TYR A 358 -11.30 1.14 -8.70
N LEU A 359 -11.89 1.32 -7.52
CA LEU A 359 -13.27 1.77 -7.35
C LEU A 359 -13.27 3.18 -6.76
N ILE A 360 -13.76 4.15 -7.52
CA ILE A 360 -14.13 5.46 -6.97
C ILE A 360 -15.61 5.40 -6.64
N THR A 361 -15.96 5.52 -5.36
CA THR A 361 -17.33 5.32 -4.87
C THR A 361 -17.83 6.61 -4.25
N TYR A 362 -18.87 7.19 -4.84
CA TYR A 362 -19.67 8.25 -4.24
C TYR A 362 -20.92 7.65 -3.60
N THR A 363 -21.10 7.88 -2.32
CA THR A 363 -22.25 7.38 -1.55
C THR A 363 -22.97 8.55 -0.92
N ALA A 364 -24.29 8.60 -1.08
CA ALA A 364 -25.16 9.59 -0.44
C ALA A 364 -26.52 8.97 -0.08
N THR A 365 -27.33 9.70 0.67
CA THR A 365 -28.76 9.36 0.80
C THR A 365 -29.48 9.70 -0.51
N PRO A 366 -30.57 9.01 -0.88
CA PRO A 366 -31.31 9.30 -2.11
C PRO A 366 -31.74 10.77 -2.24
N GLU A 367 -32.07 11.43 -1.12
CA GLU A 367 -32.49 12.83 -1.10
C GLU A 367 -31.34 13.82 -1.34
N ARG A 368 -30.10 13.42 -1.07
CA ARG A 368 -28.89 14.25 -1.18
C ARG A 368 -28.02 13.91 -2.37
N PHE A 369 -28.29 12.78 -3.04
CA PHE A 369 -27.42 12.26 -4.09
C PHE A 369 -27.10 13.30 -5.17
N ASP A 370 -28.12 14.03 -5.64
CA ASP A 370 -27.96 15.02 -6.70
C ASP A 370 -27.26 16.31 -6.24
N ASP A 371 -27.24 16.62 -4.93
CA ASP A 371 -26.68 17.86 -4.37
C ASP A 371 -25.19 18.03 -4.70
N HIS A 372 -24.45 16.92 -4.84
CA HIS A 372 -22.98 16.90 -5.01
C HIS A 372 -22.48 16.21 -6.28
N THR A 373 -23.36 15.92 -7.24
CA THR A 373 -22.97 15.27 -8.51
C THR A 373 -21.98 16.10 -9.33
N ALA A 374 -22.03 17.44 -9.23
CA ALA A 374 -21.06 18.34 -9.83
C ALA A 374 -19.67 18.19 -9.22
N ASP A 375 -19.60 18.05 -7.89
CA ASP A 375 -18.34 17.82 -7.17
C ASP A 375 -17.76 16.45 -7.54
N LEU A 376 -18.59 15.40 -7.60
CA LEU A 376 -18.18 14.08 -8.09
C LEU A 376 -17.60 14.15 -9.51
N THR A 377 -18.28 14.84 -10.42
CA THR A 377 -17.82 14.97 -11.81
C THR A 377 -16.44 15.62 -11.85
N ALA A 378 -16.25 16.70 -11.09
CA ALA A 378 -14.97 17.39 -11.02
C ALA A 378 -13.87 16.49 -10.42
N VAL A 379 -14.19 15.66 -9.42
CA VAL A 379 -13.27 14.66 -8.85
C VAL A 379 -12.84 13.63 -9.89
N LEU A 380 -13.79 13.05 -10.63
CA LEU A 380 -13.50 12.07 -11.68
C LEU A 380 -12.65 12.69 -12.80
N ASP A 381 -12.97 13.91 -13.22
CA ASP A 381 -12.21 14.65 -14.23
C ASP A 381 -10.79 14.98 -13.78
N ALA A 382 -10.55 15.13 -12.47
CA ALA A 382 -9.26 15.42 -11.88
C ALA A 382 -8.43 14.16 -11.58
N PHE A 383 -9.06 12.98 -11.51
CA PHE A 383 -8.40 11.75 -11.08
C PHE A 383 -7.37 11.28 -12.10
N ARG A 384 -6.14 10.99 -11.64
CA ARG A 384 -5.04 10.54 -12.51
C ARG A 384 -4.32 9.37 -11.89
N PHE A 385 -3.89 8.42 -12.71
CA PHE A 385 -2.90 7.44 -12.27
C PHE A 385 -1.51 8.08 -12.25
N ARG A 386 -0.61 7.52 -11.43
CA ARG A 386 0.78 8.00 -11.31
C ARG A 386 1.65 7.50 -12.45
#